data_AF-W4KI53-F1
#
_entry.id   AF-W4KI53-F1
#
_cell.length_a   1.000
_cell.length_b   1.000
_cell.length_c   1.000
_cell.angle_alpha   90.00
_cell.angle_beta   90.00
_cell.angle_gamma   90.00
#
_symmetry.space_group_name_H-M   'P 1'
#
loop_
_entity.id
_entity.type
_entity.pdbx_description
1 polymer ?
#
loop_
_entity_poly.entity_id
_entity_poly.type
_entity_poly.pdbx_seq_one_letter_code
_entity_poly.pdbx_strand_id
1 'polypeptide(L)'
;MHLPQRSSISEPINHNRMFLVLSADTNDPIPVNTMVASSVVVLTPDHPPLPLELLDEVFRITASSSTQSCLALCLVSSWVYRLVIPYLMDQVIITSFPKAISLRDHLFPSLPRVRNIADPVLHIQGLWLPDHISLPPRIFLASKNLRRAAIHVQALCNLASECPLDLDSNRELDHDLDLTLLGGGKCNYEHLTKARFLMSRVTRLHLVSNAPPLLFDNLPHVTHLASTWTFSVHDVELFVTALPALKVLVFVIDTRFTSSFQKLAKDCIYRLRKKEQWVWFLEADRSELRAEWEDEARGGESLWDRAIRQTTNWEKERAVA
;
A
#
# COMPACT_ATOMS: atom_id res chain seq x y z
N MET A 1 -8.39 26.40 -38.98
CA MET A 1 -7.86 26.08 -37.63
C MET A 1 -8.65 24.87 -37.14
N HIS A 2 -8.07 23.67 -37.29
CA HIS A 2 -8.77 22.40 -37.03
C HIS A 2 -8.71 22.07 -35.52
N LEU A 3 -9.87 21.87 -34.91
CA LEU A 3 -10.02 21.31 -33.56
C LEU A 3 -9.77 19.79 -33.62
N PRO A 4 -9.02 19.19 -32.68
CA PRO A 4 -8.84 17.75 -32.65
C PRO A 4 -10.07 17.04 -32.08
N GLN A 5 -10.40 15.91 -32.71
CA GLN A 5 -11.45 14.99 -32.30
C GLN A 5 -11.17 14.37 -30.93
N ARG A 6 -12.21 14.32 -30.10
CA ARG A 6 -12.21 13.61 -28.81
C ARG A 6 -12.03 12.11 -29.03
N SER A 7 -10.92 11.56 -28.55
CA SER A 7 -10.72 10.13 -28.37
C SER A 7 -11.69 9.60 -27.32
N SER A 8 -12.44 8.56 -27.68
CA SER A 8 -13.28 7.77 -26.79
C SER A 8 -12.41 7.15 -25.69
N ILE A 9 -12.64 7.57 -24.45
CA ILE A 9 -12.08 6.95 -23.26
C ILE A 9 -12.81 5.61 -23.09
N SER A 10 -12.10 4.51 -23.35
CA SER A 10 -12.54 3.18 -22.92
C SER A 10 -12.53 3.14 -21.40
N GLU A 11 -13.66 2.85 -20.77
CA GLU A 11 -13.73 2.60 -19.33
C GLU A 11 -12.77 1.45 -18.96
N PRO A 12 -11.88 1.63 -17.97
CA PRO A 12 -11.07 0.52 -17.50
C PRO A 12 -11.98 -0.49 -16.81
N ILE A 13 -11.91 -1.76 -17.27
CA ILE A 13 -12.53 -2.89 -16.57
C ILE A 13 -11.79 -3.03 -15.23
N ASN A 14 -12.38 -2.50 -14.16
CA ASN A 14 -11.84 -2.60 -12.80
C ASN A 14 -11.79 -4.07 -12.38
N HIS A 15 -10.60 -4.66 -12.39
CA HIS A 15 -10.36 -5.98 -11.83
C HIS A 15 -10.17 -5.80 -10.33
N ASN A 16 -11.18 -6.16 -9.53
CA ASN A 16 -11.05 -6.24 -8.08
C ASN A 16 -9.85 -7.16 -7.77
N ARG A 17 -8.84 -6.64 -7.04
CA ARG A 17 -7.75 -7.45 -6.47
C ARG A 17 -8.06 -7.76 -5.01
N MET A 18 -7.63 -8.92 -4.52
CA MET A 18 -7.94 -9.41 -3.17
C MET A 18 -6.85 -9.11 -2.14
N PHE A 19 -7.17 -9.33 -0.86
CA PHE A 19 -6.25 -9.17 0.27
C PHE A 19 -6.26 -10.40 1.14
N LEU A 20 -5.11 -10.82 1.66
CA LEU A 20 -5.09 -11.60 2.88
C LEU A 20 -5.32 -10.66 4.07
N VAL A 21 -6.59 -10.41 4.41
CA VAL A 21 -6.93 -9.86 5.73
C VAL A 21 -6.89 -11.03 6.70
N LEU A 22 -5.82 -11.13 7.49
CA LEU A 22 -5.86 -11.95 8.68
C LEU A 22 -6.88 -11.27 9.62
N SER A 23 -8.15 -11.71 9.64
CA SER A 23 -9.18 -11.23 10.57
C SER A 23 -9.41 -12.27 11.67
N ALA A 24 -9.72 -11.84 12.89
CA ALA A 24 -9.89 -12.72 14.07
C ALA A 24 -11.33 -12.77 14.58
N ASP A 25 -12.28 -12.09 13.94
CA ASP A 25 -13.66 -12.02 14.43
C ASP A 25 -14.55 -13.18 13.95
N THR A 26 -13.94 -14.31 13.57
CA THR A 26 -14.65 -15.59 13.49
C THR A 26 -14.06 -16.53 14.52
N ASN A 27 -14.36 -16.23 15.79
CA ASN A 27 -14.40 -17.26 16.83
C ASN A 27 -15.65 -18.15 16.70
N ASP A 28 -16.47 -17.92 15.66
CA ASP A 28 -17.35 -18.96 15.19
C ASP A 28 -16.47 -20.15 14.79
N PRO A 29 -16.65 -21.33 15.42
CA PRO A 29 -16.04 -22.53 14.89
C PRO A 29 -16.44 -22.57 13.43
N ILE A 30 -15.46 -22.59 12.52
CA ILE A 30 -15.71 -22.97 11.12
C ILE A 30 -16.57 -24.22 11.26
N PRO A 31 -17.84 -24.22 10.82
CA PRO A 31 -18.63 -25.43 10.87
C PRO A 31 -17.75 -26.42 10.12
N VAL A 32 -17.28 -27.44 10.84
CA VAL A 32 -16.64 -28.59 10.22
C VAL A 32 -17.75 -29.12 9.36
N ASN A 33 -17.77 -28.64 8.12
CA ASN A 33 -18.78 -28.98 7.16
C ASN A 33 -18.76 -30.49 7.18
N THR A 34 -19.91 -31.06 7.52
CA THR A 34 -20.29 -32.38 7.10
C THR A 34 -19.75 -32.50 5.69
N MET A 35 -18.66 -33.26 5.52
CA MET A 35 -18.17 -33.61 4.20
C MET A 35 -19.31 -34.45 3.62
N VAL A 36 -20.28 -33.75 3.03
CA VAL A 36 -21.19 -34.33 2.06
C VAL A 36 -20.23 -34.99 1.11
N ALA A 37 -20.25 -36.33 1.09
CA ALA A 37 -19.46 -37.12 0.18
C ALA A 37 -19.77 -36.57 -1.21
N SER A 38 -18.90 -35.66 -1.67
CA SER A 38 -19.02 -35.08 -2.99
C SER A 38 -18.80 -36.27 -3.88
N SER A 39 -19.89 -36.68 -4.54
CA SER A 39 -19.86 -37.65 -5.60
C SER A 39 -18.64 -37.33 -6.44
N VAL A 40 -17.62 -38.18 -6.35
CA VAL A 40 -16.47 -38.10 -7.23
C VAL A 40 -17.08 -38.31 -8.61
N VAL A 41 -17.32 -37.22 -9.33
CA VAL A 41 -17.72 -37.26 -10.72
C VAL A 41 -16.52 -37.86 -11.43
N VAL A 42 -16.54 -39.17 -11.57
CA VAL A 42 -15.62 -39.89 -12.46
C VAL A 42 -16.00 -39.38 -13.84
N LEU A 43 -15.23 -38.40 -14.32
CA LEU A 43 -15.36 -37.91 -15.69
C LEU A 43 -15.21 -39.14 -16.58
N THR A 44 -16.28 -39.48 -17.29
CA THR A 44 -16.25 -40.55 -18.29
C THR A 44 -15.18 -40.19 -19.33
N PRO A 45 -14.43 -41.17 -19.86
CA PRO A 45 -13.27 -40.94 -20.72
C PRO A 45 -13.57 -40.28 -22.08
N ASP A 46 -14.81 -39.88 -22.34
CA ASP A 46 -15.28 -39.38 -23.64
C ASP A 46 -15.13 -37.86 -23.82
N HIS A 47 -14.65 -37.14 -22.81
CA HIS A 47 -14.39 -35.70 -22.91
C HIS A 47 -12.88 -35.40 -23.01
N PRO A 48 -12.44 -34.58 -23.99
CA PRO A 48 -11.06 -34.14 -24.04
C PRO A 48 -10.72 -33.36 -22.77
N PRO A 49 -9.49 -33.51 -22.21
CA PRO A 49 -9.08 -32.75 -21.04
C PRO A 49 -9.15 -31.25 -21.32
N LEU A 50 -9.58 -30.48 -20.32
CA LEU A 50 -9.62 -29.03 -20.43
C LEU A 50 -8.19 -28.49 -20.64
N PRO A 51 -7.95 -27.61 -21.64
CA PRO A 51 -6.65 -26.98 -21.83
C PRO A 51 -6.14 -26.30 -20.56
N LEU A 52 -4.85 -26.44 -20.28
CA LEU A 52 -4.22 -25.90 -19.07
C LEU A 52 -4.31 -24.38 -19.01
N GLU A 53 -4.29 -23.71 -20.16
CA GLU A 53 -4.41 -22.27 -20.29
C GLU A 53 -5.79 -21.77 -19.83
N LEU A 54 -6.84 -22.55 -20.08
CA LEU A 54 -8.19 -22.21 -19.60
C LEU A 54 -8.30 -22.42 -18.10
N LEU A 55 -7.69 -23.48 -17.55
CA LEU A 55 -7.63 -23.67 -16.10
C LEU A 55 -6.84 -22.55 -15.42
N ASP A 56 -5.72 -22.15 -16.00
CA ASP A 56 -4.88 -21.05 -15.52
C ASP A 56 -5.70 -19.75 -15.45
N GLU A 57 -6.43 -19.43 -16.53
CA GLU A 57 -7.26 -18.23 -16.60
C GLU A 57 -8.44 -18.28 -15.62
N VAL A 58 -9.12 -19.43 -15.51
CA VAL A 58 -10.22 -19.61 -14.54
C VAL A 58 -9.70 -19.45 -13.12
N PHE A 59 -8.58 -20.07 -12.78
CA PHE A 59 -7.98 -19.94 -11.45
C PHE A 59 -7.50 -18.53 -11.19
N ARG A 60 -6.92 -17.84 -12.17
CA ARG A 60 -6.51 -16.45 -12.05
C ARG A 60 -7.68 -15.52 -11.79
N ILE A 61 -8.75 -15.61 -12.57
CA ILE A 61 -9.97 -14.80 -12.38
C ILE A 61 -10.59 -15.11 -11.01
N THR A 62 -10.73 -16.40 -10.68
CA THR A 62 -11.27 -16.86 -9.39
C THR A 62 -10.39 -16.46 -8.20
N ALA A 63 -9.06 -16.47 -8.39
CA ALA A 63 -8.05 -16.02 -7.44
C ALA A 63 -7.90 -14.49 -7.39
N SER A 64 -8.59 -13.73 -8.25
CA SER A 64 -8.73 -12.26 -8.15
C SER A 64 -10.10 -11.77 -7.63
N SER A 65 -11.16 -12.57 -7.72
CA SER A 65 -12.51 -12.18 -7.28
C SER A 65 -12.76 -12.02 -5.76
N SER A 66 -12.41 -13.00 -4.91
CA SER A 66 -12.55 -12.96 -3.43
C SER A 66 -11.52 -13.77 -2.59
N THR A 67 -10.99 -13.23 -1.48
CA THR A 67 -9.92 -13.89 -0.68
C THR A 67 -10.25 -15.33 -0.31
N GLN A 68 -11.52 -15.59 0.00
CA GLN A 68 -12.02 -16.93 0.31
C GLN A 68 -11.87 -17.90 -0.87
N SER A 69 -12.14 -17.46 -2.09
CA SER A 69 -11.90 -18.26 -3.30
C SER A 69 -10.41 -18.57 -3.49
N CYS A 70 -9.53 -17.58 -3.30
CA CYS A 70 -8.09 -17.79 -3.38
C CYS A 70 -7.58 -18.79 -2.34
N LEU A 71 -8.06 -18.68 -1.09
CA LEU A 71 -7.77 -19.64 -0.02
C LEU A 71 -8.30 -21.04 -0.34
N ALA A 72 -9.53 -21.16 -0.86
CA ALA A 72 -10.07 -22.45 -1.27
C ALA A 72 -9.24 -23.08 -2.40
N LEU A 73 -8.81 -22.29 -3.39
CA LEU A 73 -7.93 -22.75 -4.46
C LEU A 73 -6.56 -23.20 -3.95
N CYS A 74 -6.01 -22.55 -2.92
CA CYS A 74 -4.76 -22.97 -2.28
C CYS A 74 -4.84 -24.41 -1.71
N LEU A 75 -6.04 -24.91 -1.40
CA LEU A 75 -6.25 -26.24 -0.83
C LEU A 75 -6.45 -27.33 -1.90
N VAL A 76 -6.64 -26.98 -3.17
CA VAL A 76 -6.94 -27.93 -4.25
C VAL A 76 -5.72 -28.80 -4.59
N SER A 77 -4.58 -28.16 -4.87
CA SER A 77 -3.32 -28.87 -5.16
C SER A 77 -2.12 -27.93 -5.00
N SER A 78 -0.92 -28.51 -4.92
CA SER A 78 0.32 -27.72 -4.84
C SER A 78 0.63 -26.91 -6.11
N TRP A 79 0.15 -27.36 -7.29
CA TRP A 79 0.27 -26.61 -8.53
C TRP A 79 -0.66 -25.39 -8.52
N VAL A 80 -1.94 -25.58 -8.16
CA VAL A 80 -2.90 -24.47 -8.01
C VAL A 80 -2.41 -23.48 -6.96
N TYR A 81 -1.91 -23.96 -5.82
CA TYR A 81 -1.30 -23.09 -4.79
C TYR A 81 -0.23 -22.16 -5.36
N ARG A 82 0.72 -22.67 -6.15
CA ARG A 82 1.79 -21.84 -6.76
C ARG A 82 1.25 -20.81 -7.73
N LEU A 83 0.16 -21.13 -8.42
CA LEU A 83 -0.49 -20.20 -9.33
C LEU A 83 -1.20 -19.07 -8.59
N VAL A 84 -1.90 -19.39 -7.49
CA VAL A 84 -2.77 -18.43 -6.80
C VAL A 84 -2.08 -17.66 -5.67
N ILE A 85 -0.96 -18.17 -5.13
CA ILE A 85 -0.22 -17.51 -4.04
C ILE A 85 0.16 -16.05 -4.33
N PRO A 86 0.47 -15.61 -5.58
CA PRO A 86 0.75 -14.21 -5.84
C PRO A 86 -0.44 -13.31 -5.57
N TYR A 87 -1.66 -13.77 -5.80
CA TYR A 87 -2.90 -13.01 -5.56
C TYR A 87 -3.22 -12.94 -4.07
N LEU A 88 -2.94 -14.02 -3.33
CA LEU A 88 -3.14 -14.05 -1.88
C LEU A 88 -2.16 -13.14 -1.15
N MET A 89 -0.91 -13.12 -1.61
CA MET A 89 0.19 -12.39 -0.96
C MET A 89 0.43 -11.00 -1.53
N ASP A 90 -0.28 -10.59 -2.60
CA ASP A 90 -0.15 -9.27 -3.23
C ASP A 90 -0.24 -8.15 -2.17
N GLN A 91 -1.19 -8.30 -1.25
CA GLN A 91 -1.45 -7.34 -0.18
C GLN A 91 -1.62 -8.02 1.17
N VAL A 92 -0.77 -7.62 2.11
CA VAL A 92 -0.74 -8.16 3.47
C VAL A 92 -1.18 -7.08 4.44
N ILE A 93 -2.28 -7.33 5.14
CA ILE A 93 -2.83 -6.43 6.14
C ILE A 93 -2.74 -7.07 7.51
N ILE A 94 -1.94 -6.48 8.39
CA ILE A 94 -1.72 -7.00 9.74
C ILE A 94 -2.51 -6.15 10.72
N THR A 95 -3.60 -6.70 11.25
CA THR A 95 -4.48 -5.99 12.16
C THR A 95 -4.22 -6.29 13.64
N SER A 96 -3.34 -7.25 13.94
CA SER A 96 -2.99 -7.56 15.33
C SER A 96 -1.62 -8.23 15.46
N PHE A 97 -1.03 -8.11 16.65
CA PHE A 97 0.26 -8.70 16.96
C PHE A 97 0.31 -10.24 16.83
N PRO A 98 -0.68 -11.02 17.32
CA PRO A 98 -0.68 -12.48 17.11
C PRO A 98 -0.65 -12.88 15.64
N LYS A 99 -1.30 -12.10 14.76
CA LYS A 99 -1.30 -12.34 13.31
C LYS A 99 0.04 -12.01 12.68
N ALA A 100 0.71 -10.98 13.17
CA ALA A 100 2.07 -10.64 12.77
C ALA A 100 3.04 -11.79 13.07
N ILE A 101 2.92 -12.39 14.26
CA ILE A 101 3.69 -13.59 14.65
C ILE A 101 3.35 -14.76 13.74
N SER A 102 2.07 -15.06 13.54
CA SER A 102 1.65 -16.18 12.68
C SER A 102 2.18 -16.01 11.25
N LEU A 103 2.05 -14.81 10.68
CA LEU A 103 2.60 -14.50 9.35
C LEU A 103 4.12 -14.69 9.34
N ARG A 104 4.84 -14.17 10.32
CA ARG A 104 6.29 -14.33 10.43
C ARG A 104 6.67 -15.81 10.45
N ASP A 105 6.03 -16.61 11.28
CA ASP A 105 6.37 -18.02 11.45
C ASP A 105 6.05 -18.82 10.17
N HIS A 106 5.02 -18.41 9.41
CA HIS A 106 4.72 -18.95 8.09
C HIS A 106 5.74 -18.52 7.02
N LEU A 107 6.15 -17.26 7.01
CA LEU A 107 7.09 -16.71 6.02
C LEU A 107 8.52 -17.19 6.27
N PHE A 108 8.91 -17.38 7.53
CA PHE A 108 10.25 -17.79 7.94
C PHE A 108 10.19 -18.98 8.90
N PRO A 109 9.80 -20.16 8.41
CA PRO A 109 9.76 -21.34 9.25
C PRO A 109 11.16 -21.67 9.78
N SER A 110 11.24 -22.08 11.05
CA SER A 110 12.50 -22.50 11.68
C SER A 110 13.15 -23.71 10.99
N LEU A 111 12.35 -24.50 10.28
CA LEU A 111 12.81 -25.65 9.51
C LEU A 111 12.99 -25.28 8.03
N PRO A 112 14.06 -25.76 7.36
CA PRO A 112 14.27 -25.53 5.94
C PRO A 112 13.05 -25.97 5.13
N ARG A 113 12.49 -25.08 4.30
CA ARG A 113 11.42 -25.46 3.39
C ARG A 113 11.93 -26.49 2.37
N VAL A 114 11.07 -27.45 2.02
CA VAL A 114 11.29 -28.33 0.88
C VAL A 114 11.45 -27.46 -0.36
N ARG A 115 12.54 -27.63 -1.12
CA ARG A 115 13.08 -26.70 -2.14
C ARG A 115 12.19 -26.37 -3.36
N ASN A 116 10.89 -26.67 -3.34
CA ASN A 116 10.00 -26.55 -4.51
C ASN A 116 8.73 -25.71 -4.29
N ILE A 117 8.57 -25.03 -3.16
CA ILE A 117 7.40 -24.18 -2.92
C ILE A 117 7.76 -22.72 -3.24
N ALA A 118 6.93 -22.05 -4.04
CA ALA A 118 7.07 -20.62 -4.32
C ALA A 118 7.15 -19.84 -3.00
N ASP A 119 8.09 -18.90 -2.88
CA ASP A 119 8.27 -18.17 -1.64
C ASP A 119 7.24 -17.04 -1.52
N PRO A 120 6.22 -17.16 -0.64
CA PRO A 120 5.14 -16.17 -0.50
C PRO A 120 5.65 -14.75 -0.26
N VAL A 121 6.81 -14.60 0.39
CA VAL A 121 7.37 -13.28 0.72
C VAL A 121 7.74 -12.45 -0.52
N LEU A 122 8.08 -13.12 -1.63
CA LEU A 122 8.43 -12.48 -2.89
C LEU A 122 7.20 -11.88 -3.58
N HIS A 123 6.00 -12.31 -3.22
CA HIS A 123 4.77 -11.84 -3.83
C HIS A 123 4.14 -10.64 -3.10
N ILE A 124 4.70 -10.24 -1.96
CA ILE A 124 4.23 -9.09 -1.18
C ILE A 124 4.56 -7.79 -1.93
N GLN A 125 3.51 -7.09 -2.39
CA GLN A 125 3.60 -5.78 -3.04
C GLN A 125 3.07 -4.65 -2.16
N GLY A 126 2.04 -4.93 -1.36
CA GLY A 126 1.43 -4.02 -0.40
C GLY A 126 1.55 -4.55 1.03
N LEU A 127 1.96 -3.69 1.97
CA LEU A 127 2.04 -4.05 3.38
C LEU A 127 1.42 -2.97 4.27
N TRP A 128 0.41 -3.33 5.07
CA TRP A 128 -0.26 -2.42 6.01
C TRP A 128 0.00 -2.84 7.47
N LEU A 129 0.62 -1.94 8.24
CA LEU A 129 1.06 -2.10 9.65
C LEU A 129 0.60 -0.87 10.47
N PRO A 130 -0.64 -0.87 10.98
CA PRO A 130 -1.26 0.31 11.58
C PRO A 130 -0.73 0.65 12.97
N ASP A 131 -0.27 -0.36 13.71
CA ASP A 131 0.10 -0.24 15.12
C ASP A 131 1.61 -0.35 15.32
N HIS A 132 2.05 -0.25 16.58
CA HIS A 132 3.44 -0.53 17.01
C HIS A 132 3.83 -2.01 16.90
N ILE A 133 3.18 -2.77 16.02
CA ILE A 133 3.49 -4.17 15.75
C ILE A 133 4.88 -4.20 15.11
N SER A 134 5.86 -4.72 15.85
CA SER A 134 7.19 -4.94 15.30
C SER A 134 7.14 -6.14 14.35
N LEU A 135 7.50 -5.90 13.10
CA LEU A 135 7.84 -6.96 12.16
C LEU A 135 9.36 -7.09 12.07
N PRO A 136 9.90 -8.32 11.96
CA PRO A 136 11.32 -8.49 11.75
C PRO A 136 11.77 -7.77 10.47
N PRO A 137 12.95 -7.11 10.49
CA PRO A 137 13.56 -6.49 9.29
C PRO A 137 13.63 -7.41 8.08
N ARG A 138 13.75 -8.72 8.33
CA ARG A 138 13.80 -9.76 7.31
C ARG A 138 12.58 -9.76 6.39
N ILE A 139 11.38 -9.36 6.83
CA ILE A 139 10.20 -9.28 5.95
C ILE A 139 10.46 -8.26 4.83
N PHE A 140 10.85 -7.04 5.19
CA PHE A 140 11.08 -5.97 4.22
C PHE A 140 12.25 -6.26 3.29
N LEU A 141 13.30 -6.90 3.81
CA LEU A 141 14.46 -7.32 3.01
C LEU A 141 14.14 -8.47 2.05
N ALA A 142 13.25 -9.38 2.45
CA ALA A 142 12.82 -10.50 1.64
C ALA A 142 11.75 -10.09 0.61
N SER A 143 10.91 -9.11 0.91
CA SER A 143 9.87 -8.58 0.03
C SER A 143 10.44 -7.62 -1.03
N LYS A 144 11.21 -8.17 -1.97
CA LYS A 144 11.83 -7.41 -3.07
C LYS A 144 10.83 -6.65 -3.94
N ASN A 145 9.59 -7.14 -4.02
CA ASN A 145 8.52 -6.57 -4.81
C ASN A 145 7.64 -5.59 -4.02
N LEU A 146 8.00 -5.24 -2.78
CA LEU A 146 7.24 -4.30 -1.97
C LEU A 146 7.24 -2.92 -2.65
N ARG A 147 6.07 -2.48 -3.11
CA ARG A 147 5.86 -1.20 -3.80
C ARG A 147 5.08 -0.21 -2.97
N ARG A 148 4.26 -0.69 -2.03
CA ARG A 148 3.43 0.14 -1.16
C ARG A 148 3.55 -0.35 0.27
N ALA A 149 3.77 0.56 1.20
CA ALA A 149 3.78 0.25 2.61
C ALA A 149 3.06 1.34 3.40
N ALA A 150 2.18 0.95 4.32
CA ALA A 150 1.65 1.82 5.35
C ALA A 150 2.18 1.33 6.70
N ILE A 151 3.03 2.13 7.36
CA ILE A 151 3.77 1.69 8.53
C ILE A 151 3.64 2.72 9.64
N HIS A 152 3.29 2.29 10.85
CA HIS A 152 3.38 3.14 12.02
C HIS A 152 4.82 3.62 12.26
N VAL A 153 5.02 4.92 12.51
CA VAL A 153 6.37 5.51 12.67
C VAL A 153 7.23 4.76 13.68
N GLN A 154 6.68 4.42 14.86
CA GLN A 154 7.38 3.60 15.85
C GLN A 154 7.82 2.22 15.33
N ALA A 155 6.98 1.53 14.54
CA ALA A 155 7.33 0.25 13.96
C ALA A 155 8.48 0.39 12.95
N LEU A 156 8.49 1.47 12.15
CA LEU A 156 9.59 1.81 11.27
C LEU A 156 10.89 2.12 12.05
N CYS A 157 10.79 2.79 13.20
CA CYS A 157 11.97 3.08 14.02
C CYS A 157 12.54 1.82 14.68
N ASN A 158 11.66 0.91 15.13
CA ASN A 158 12.05 -0.40 15.64
C ASN A 158 12.73 -1.23 14.55
N LEU A 159 12.14 -1.25 13.35
CA LEU A 159 12.72 -1.88 12.15
C LEU A 159 14.14 -1.38 11.88
N ALA A 160 14.32 -0.06 11.92
CA ALA A 160 15.61 0.56 11.67
C ALA A 160 16.64 0.21 12.77
N SER A 161 16.20 0.08 14.02
CA SER A 161 17.07 -0.30 15.14
C SER A 161 17.53 -1.76 15.10
N GLU A 162 16.68 -2.66 14.57
CA GLU A 162 16.96 -4.09 14.45
C GLU A 162 17.71 -4.45 13.15
N CYS A 163 17.84 -3.50 12.21
CA CYS A 163 18.46 -3.74 10.93
C CYS A 163 19.99 -3.91 11.08
N PRO A 164 20.57 -5.05 10.64
CA PRO A 164 22.01 -5.22 10.60
C PRO A 164 22.68 -4.13 9.76
N LEU A 165 23.74 -3.51 10.30
CA LEU A 165 24.49 -2.45 9.60
C LEU A 165 25.19 -2.96 8.31
N ASP A 166 25.45 -4.26 8.23
CA ASP A 166 26.21 -4.89 7.14
C ASP A 166 25.34 -5.46 6.01
N LEU A 167 24.05 -5.11 5.94
CA LEU A 167 23.25 -5.51 4.80
C LEU A 167 23.71 -4.74 3.57
N ASP A 168 24.45 -5.47 2.73
CA ASP A 168 25.11 -5.02 1.51
C ASP A 168 24.23 -4.05 0.72
N SER A 169 24.52 -2.76 0.89
CA SER A 169 23.82 -1.63 0.24
C SER A 169 23.86 -1.69 -1.29
N ASN A 170 24.63 -2.62 -1.85
CA ASN A 170 24.77 -2.86 -3.28
C ASN A 170 23.64 -3.69 -3.90
N ARG A 171 22.69 -4.21 -3.10
CA ARG A 171 21.47 -4.77 -3.69
C ARG A 171 20.58 -3.63 -4.15
N GLU A 172 20.80 -3.18 -5.38
CA GLU A 172 19.88 -2.31 -6.10
C GLU A 172 18.49 -2.97 -6.13
N LEU A 173 17.59 -2.43 -5.30
CA LEU A 173 16.19 -2.76 -5.35
C LEU A 173 15.56 -1.83 -6.39
N ASP A 174 15.18 -2.39 -7.53
CA ASP A 174 14.79 -1.67 -8.75
C ASP A 174 13.36 -1.09 -8.71
N HIS A 175 12.78 -0.96 -7.52
CA HIS A 175 11.37 -0.58 -7.38
C HIS A 175 11.18 0.54 -6.38
N ASP A 176 10.59 1.61 -6.90
CA ASP A 176 9.97 2.71 -6.17
C ASP A 176 9.04 2.19 -5.06
N LEU A 177 9.08 2.88 -3.93
CA LEU A 177 8.25 2.62 -2.77
C LEU A 177 7.35 3.83 -2.48
N ASP A 178 6.05 3.56 -2.40
CA ASP A 178 5.06 4.47 -1.83
C ASP A 178 4.88 4.16 -0.35
N LEU A 179 5.29 5.10 0.51
CA LEU A 179 5.32 4.93 1.95
C LEU A 179 4.29 5.84 2.63
N THR A 180 3.28 5.26 3.26
CA THR A 180 2.38 5.96 4.19
C THR A 180 2.90 5.80 5.62
N LEU A 181 3.27 6.89 6.28
CA LEU A 181 3.67 6.89 7.69
C LEU A 181 2.46 7.17 8.58
N LEU A 182 2.13 6.17 9.39
CA LEU A 182 1.00 6.18 10.31
C LEU A 182 1.43 6.63 11.71
N GLY A 183 0.51 7.27 12.41
CA GLY A 183 0.67 7.68 13.80
C GLY A 183 1.65 8.83 14.03
N GLY A 184 1.49 9.49 15.17
CA GLY A 184 2.43 10.47 15.70
C GLY A 184 3.03 9.96 17.01
N GLY A 185 4.25 10.36 17.33
CA GLY A 185 4.87 9.94 18.58
C GLY A 185 6.33 10.34 18.72
N LYS A 186 6.85 10.19 19.93
CA LYS A 186 8.26 10.34 20.24
C LYS A 186 9.02 9.10 19.73
N CYS A 187 9.29 9.03 18.43
CA CYS A 187 10.30 8.11 17.91
C CYS A 187 11.68 8.78 17.94
N ASN A 188 12.74 7.99 18.19
CA ASN A 188 14.10 8.43 17.87
C ASN A 188 14.36 8.31 16.35
N TYR A 189 14.19 9.43 15.64
CA TYR A 189 14.37 9.49 14.19
C TYR A 189 15.82 9.28 13.75
N GLU A 190 16.80 9.39 14.65
CA GLU A 190 18.20 9.06 14.36
C GLU A 190 18.33 7.60 13.91
N HIS A 191 17.47 6.71 14.41
CA HIS A 191 17.48 5.31 14.00
C HIS A 191 17.10 5.13 12.53
N LEU A 192 16.33 6.03 11.93
CA LEU A 192 15.90 5.90 10.53
C LEU A 192 17.07 5.95 9.55
N THR A 193 18.20 6.57 9.93
CA THR A 193 19.45 6.52 9.17
C THR A 193 19.94 5.09 8.93
N LYS A 194 19.62 4.16 9.85
CA LYS A 194 19.96 2.73 9.74
C LYS A 194 19.04 1.97 8.78
N ALA A 195 17.83 2.48 8.50
CA ALA A 195 16.90 1.90 7.52
C ALA A 195 17.12 2.43 6.10
N ARG A 196 18.33 2.84 5.74
CA ARG A 196 18.66 3.45 4.43
C ARG A 196 18.22 2.58 3.25
N PHE A 197 18.25 1.25 3.38
CA PHE A 197 17.79 0.31 2.35
C PHE A 197 16.31 0.51 1.96
N LEU A 198 15.47 0.91 2.93
CA LEU A 198 14.06 1.21 2.69
C LEU A 198 13.89 2.66 2.26
N MET A 199 14.53 3.59 2.99
CA MET A 199 14.34 5.03 2.80
C MET A 199 14.82 5.51 1.41
N SER A 200 15.89 4.92 0.88
CA SER A 200 16.39 5.23 -0.47
C SER A 200 15.42 4.84 -1.60
N ARG A 201 14.45 3.96 -1.35
CA ARG A 201 13.45 3.56 -2.34
C ARG A 201 12.21 4.43 -2.34
N VAL A 202 12.04 5.24 -1.29
CA VAL A 202 10.83 6.03 -1.10
C VAL A 202 10.80 7.16 -2.12
N THR A 203 9.93 7.06 -3.12
CA THR A 203 9.70 8.12 -4.11
C THR A 203 8.40 8.87 -3.85
N ARG A 204 7.48 8.26 -3.12
CA ARG A 204 6.20 8.84 -2.70
C ARG A 204 6.03 8.65 -1.19
N LEU A 205 5.75 9.73 -0.48
CA LEU A 205 5.62 9.74 0.98
C LEU A 205 4.30 10.36 1.39
N HIS A 206 3.51 9.66 2.19
CA HIS A 206 2.29 10.17 2.79
C HIS A 206 2.42 10.23 4.32
N LEU A 207 2.47 11.44 4.86
CA LEU A 207 2.56 11.73 6.29
C LEU A 207 1.18 11.97 6.89
N VAL A 208 0.65 10.97 7.60
CA VAL A 208 -0.66 11.07 8.28
C VAL A 208 -0.56 11.90 9.54
N SER A 209 0.64 12.05 10.10
CA SER A 209 0.95 12.86 11.28
C SER A 209 2.19 13.72 11.04
N ASN A 210 2.45 14.66 11.95
CA ASN A 210 3.61 15.53 11.86
C ASN A 210 4.90 14.70 11.93
N ALA A 211 5.78 14.88 10.95
CA ALA A 211 7.12 14.35 10.96
C ALA A 211 8.13 15.46 11.25
N PRO A 212 9.22 15.18 12.00
CA PRO A 212 10.29 16.14 12.19
C PRO A 212 11.10 16.30 10.89
N PRO A 213 11.74 17.47 10.70
CA PRO A 213 12.58 17.73 9.54
C PRO A 213 13.68 16.68 9.28
N LEU A 214 14.25 16.10 10.35
CA LEU A 214 15.29 15.05 10.30
C LEU A 214 14.87 13.81 9.50
N LEU A 215 13.56 13.57 9.32
CA LEU A 215 13.09 12.49 8.46
C LEU A 215 13.53 12.68 7.00
N PHE A 216 13.51 13.92 6.51
CA PHE A 216 13.70 14.26 5.11
C PHE A 216 15.16 14.12 4.66
N ASP A 217 16.11 14.26 5.58
CA ASP A 217 17.55 14.06 5.31
C ASP A 217 17.87 12.65 4.78
N ASN A 218 16.98 11.69 5.03
CA ASN A 218 17.14 10.28 4.64
C ASN A 218 16.31 9.91 3.40
N LEU A 219 15.65 10.86 2.75
CA LEU A 219 14.66 10.64 1.69
C LEU A 219 15.03 11.37 0.38
N PRO A 220 16.22 11.09 -0.21
CA PRO A 220 16.76 11.87 -1.32
C PRO A 220 15.96 11.77 -2.62
N HIS A 221 15.11 10.73 -2.75
CA HIS A 221 14.38 10.44 -3.99
C HIS A 221 12.87 10.76 -3.91
N VAL A 222 12.41 11.38 -2.82
CA VAL A 222 10.99 11.73 -2.67
C VAL A 222 10.62 12.80 -3.70
N THR A 223 9.73 12.42 -4.60
CA THR A 223 9.17 13.28 -5.66
C THR A 223 7.73 13.69 -5.34
N HIS A 224 7.00 12.91 -4.55
CA HIS A 224 5.64 13.20 -4.14
C HIS A 224 5.54 13.16 -2.62
N LEU A 225 5.08 14.25 -2.01
CA LEU A 225 4.84 14.35 -0.58
C LEU A 225 3.38 14.68 -0.33
N ALA A 226 2.67 13.85 0.41
CA ALA A 226 1.37 14.16 0.97
C ALA A 226 1.54 14.34 2.46
N SER A 227 0.96 15.39 3.04
CA SER A 227 1.02 15.60 4.47
C SER A 227 -0.29 16.16 4.98
N THR A 228 -0.73 15.68 6.14
CA THR A 228 -1.93 16.26 6.75
C THR A 228 -1.70 17.73 7.10
N TRP A 229 -2.67 18.57 6.81
CA TRP A 229 -2.67 19.98 7.16
C TRP A 229 -2.68 20.16 8.68
N THR A 230 -1.48 20.35 9.21
CA THR A 230 -1.22 20.75 10.60
C THR A 230 -0.26 21.95 10.64
N PHE A 231 0.13 22.43 9.47
CA PHE A 231 1.29 23.28 9.27
C PHE A 231 0.96 24.76 9.24
N SER A 232 2.00 25.52 9.57
CA SER A 232 2.11 26.93 9.23
C SER A 232 2.64 27.07 7.79
N VAL A 233 2.50 28.26 7.21
CA VAL A 233 3.07 28.56 5.88
C VAL A 233 4.60 28.34 5.84
N HIS A 234 5.28 28.42 6.99
CA HIS A 234 6.74 28.27 7.08
C HIS A 234 7.22 26.84 6.81
N ASP A 235 6.35 25.84 6.97
CA ASP A 235 6.73 24.44 6.78
C ASP A 235 6.90 24.08 5.30
N VAL A 236 6.33 24.87 4.38
CA VAL A 236 6.53 24.69 2.93
C VAL A 236 8.00 24.94 2.55
N GLU A 237 8.60 26.00 3.08
CA GLU A 237 10.01 26.33 2.82
C GLU A 237 10.94 25.23 3.33
N LEU A 238 10.58 24.59 4.45
CA LEU A 238 11.29 23.42 4.96
C LEU A 238 11.24 22.24 3.99
N PHE A 239 10.09 21.95 3.38
CA PHE A 239 10.01 20.86 2.40
C PHE A 239 10.82 21.16 1.13
N VAL A 240 10.75 22.39 0.63
CA VAL A 240 11.51 22.80 -0.57
C VAL A 240 13.02 22.68 -0.35
N THR A 241 13.50 23.05 0.84
CA THR A 241 14.92 22.97 1.16
C THR A 241 15.38 21.55 1.48
N ALA A 242 14.56 20.76 2.16
CA ALA A 242 14.91 19.40 2.57
C ALA A 242 14.72 18.34 1.48
N LEU A 243 13.81 18.55 0.51
CA LEU A 243 13.48 17.58 -0.53
C LEU A 243 13.71 18.17 -1.93
N PRO A 244 14.96 18.18 -2.42
CA PRO A 244 15.30 18.82 -3.70
C PRO A 244 14.66 18.14 -4.92
N ALA A 245 14.24 16.87 -4.79
CA ALA A 245 13.58 16.11 -5.85
C ALA A 245 12.05 16.29 -5.88
N LEU A 246 11.48 17.09 -4.97
CA LEU A 246 10.04 17.22 -4.79
C LEU A 246 9.38 17.88 -6.01
N LYS A 247 8.36 17.20 -6.56
CA LYS A 247 7.59 17.61 -7.74
C LYS A 247 6.11 17.82 -7.45
N VAL A 248 5.60 17.21 -6.39
CA VAL A 248 4.18 17.27 -6.00
C VAL A 248 4.10 17.35 -4.48
N LEU A 249 3.40 18.36 -3.96
CA LEU A 249 3.05 18.48 -2.56
C LEU A 249 1.54 18.51 -2.40
N VAL A 250 0.99 17.53 -1.68
CA VAL A 250 -0.43 17.43 -1.37
C VAL A 250 -0.65 17.75 0.10
N PHE A 251 -1.50 18.73 0.37
CA PHE A 251 -2.03 18.98 1.69
C PHE A 251 -3.33 18.23 1.90
N VAL A 252 -3.33 17.26 2.83
CA VAL A 252 -4.53 16.50 3.18
C VAL A 252 -5.28 17.24 4.27
N ILE A 253 -6.49 17.71 3.99
CA ILE A 253 -7.36 18.43 4.92
C ILE A 253 -8.37 17.43 5.50
N ASP A 254 -8.33 17.21 6.81
CA ASP A 254 -9.26 16.30 7.48
C ASP A 254 -10.69 16.86 7.39
N THR A 255 -11.61 16.08 6.79
CA THR A 255 -13.02 16.47 6.62
C THR A 255 -13.75 16.66 7.94
N ARG A 256 -13.21 16.14 9.04
CA ARG A 256 -13.75 16.31 10.40
C ARG A 256 -13.45 17.68 11.01
N PHE A 257 -12.56 18.48 10.40
CA PHE A 257 -12.37 19.87 10.81
C PHE A 257 -13.61 20.73 10.53
N THR A 258 -13.74 21.84 11.23
CA THR A 258 -14.84 22.78 10.99
C THR A 258 -14.74 23.41 9.60
N SER A 259 -15.88 23.74 8.99
CA SER A 259 -15.94 24.37 7.66
C SER A 259 -15.13 25.66 7.58
N SER A 260 -15.09 26.45 8.67
CA SER A 260 -14.25 27.65 8.77
C SER A 260 -12.75 27.33 8.69
N PHE A 261 -12.32 26.25 9.35
CA PHE A 261 -10.92 25.81 9.32
C PHE A 261 -10.55 25.26 7.93
N GLN A 262 -11.40 24.43 7.34
CA GLN A 262 -11.21 23.92 5.97
C GLN A 262 -11.10 25.06 4.96
N LYS A 263 -11.98 26.07 5.07
CA LYS A 263 -11.93 27.28 4.23
C LYS A 263 -10.60 28.03 4.40
N LEU A 264 -10.15 28.23 5.64
CA LEU A 264 -8.87 28.87 5.92
C LEU A 264 -7.70 28.10 5.31
N ALA A 265 -7.67 26.77 5.46
CA ALA A 265 -6.65 25.92 4.86
C ALA A 265 -6.63 26.05 3.33
N LYS A 266 -7.80 25.94 2.68
CA LYS A 266 -7.95 26.13 1.22
C LYS A 266 -7.48 27.52 0.77
N ASP A 267 -7.82 28.58 1.49
CA ASP A 267 -7.38 29.94 1.17
C ASP A 267 -5.86 30.13 1.35
N CYS A 268 -5.24 29.42 2.30
CA CYS A 268 -3.78 29.38 2.43
C CYS A 268 -3.13 28.63 1.25
N ILE A 269 -3.65 27.46 0.92
CA ILE A 269 -3.17 26.64 -0.21
C ILE A 269 -3.31 27.39 -1.52
N TYR A 270 -4.41 28.12 -1.72
CA TYR A 270 -4.60 29.00 -2.87
C TYR A 270 -3.45 29.98 -3.08
N ARG A 271 -3.08 30.68 -1.99
CA ARG A 271 -2.02 31.70 -2.01
C ARG A 271 -0.65 31.08 -2.27
N LEU A 272 -0.40 29.90 -1.72
CA LEU A 272 0.80 29.11 -2.00
C LEU A 272 0.85 28.71 -3.46
N ARG A 273 -0.23 28.14 -3.99
CA ARG A 273 -0.32 27.62 -5.35
C ARG A 273 -0.15 28.69 -6.43
N LYS A 274 -0.57 29.93 -6.15
CA LYS A 274 -0.26 31.08 -7.03
C LYS A 274 1.23 31.31 -7.25
N LYS A 275 2.06 30.93 -6.28
CA LYS A 275 3.53 30.99 -6.38
C LYS A 275 4.09 29.65 -6.86
N GLU A 276 3.52 28.56 -6.38
CA GLU A 276 4.04 27.20 -6.51
C GLU A 276 2.98 26.27 -7.13
N GLN A 277 2.99 26.09 -8.45
CA GLN A 277 1.97 25.31 -9.16
C GLN A 277 1.93 23.81 -8.80
N TRP A 278 2.97 23.30 -8.15
CA TRP A 278 3.10 21.91 -7.72
C TRP A 278 2.45 21.61 -6.35
N VAL A 279 1.80 22.61 -5.74
CA VAL A 279 1.05 22.47 -4.48
C VAL A 279 -0.42 22.14 -4.77
N TRP A 280 -0.92 21.07 -4.17
CA TRP A 280 -2.27 20.52 -4.32
C TRP A 280 -2.91 20.28 -2.96
N PHE A 281 -4.21 19.99 -2.94
CA PHE A 281 -4.88 19.55 -1.72
C PHE A 281 -5.87 18.43 -1.97
N LEU A 282 -6.19 17.71 -0.90
CA LEU A 282 -7.17 16.63 -0.87
C LEU A 282 -7.97 16.79 0.42
N GLU A 283 -9.29 16.76 0.35
CA GLU A 283 -10.13 16.59 1.54
C GLU A 283 -10.37 15.10 1.72
N ALA A 284 -10.03 14.55 2.89
CA ALA A 284 -10.20 13.13 3.20
C ALA A 284 -10.59 12.92 4.66
N ASP A 285 -11.37 11.87 4.94
CA ASP A 285 -11.57 11.42 6.32
C ASP A 285 -10.44 10.47 6.71
N ARG A 286 -9.67 10.86 7.74
CA ARG A 286 -8.61 9.99 8.27
C ARG A 286 -9.12 8.63 8.76
N SER A 287 -10.39 8.53 9.14
CA SER A 287 -10.99 7.25 9.55
C SER A 287 -11.12 6.27 8.38
N GLU A 288 -11.21 6.78 7.16
CA GLU A 288 -11.31 6.00 5.92
C GLU A 288 -9.95 5.70 5.28
N LEU A 289 -8.86 6.25 5.82
CA LEU A 289 -7.50 6.12 5.26
C LEU A 289 -7.13 4.67 4.89
N ARG A 290 -7.50 3.71 5.74
CA ARG A 290 -7.23 2.30 5.46
C ARG A 290 -8.01 1.82 4.24
N ALA A 291 -9.30 2.12 4.17
CA ALA A 291 -10.14 1.72 3.05
C ALA A 291 -9.67 2.38 1.74
N GLU A 292 -9.26 3.65 1.80
CA GLU A 292 -8.69 4.36 0.65
C GLU A 292 -7.36 3.76 0.18
N TRP A 293 -6.47 3.43 1.13
CA TRP A 293 -5.19 2.79 0.81
C TRP A 293 -5.42 1.40 0.20
N GLU A 294 -6.35 0.62 0.76
CA GLU A 294 -6.77 -0.67 0.21
C GLU A 294 -7.31 -0.49 -1.23
N ASP A 295 -8.15 0.51 -1.46
CA ASP A 295 -8.71 0.76 -2.79
C ASP A 295 -7.66 1.13 -3.83
N GLU A 296 -6.79 2.10 -3.52
CA GLU A 296 -5.63 2.45 -4.36
C GLU A 296 -4.76 1.22 -4.63
N ALA A 297 -4.58 0.38 -3.62
CA ALA A 297 -3.76 -0.80 -3.74
C ALA A 297 -4.35 -1.85 -4.71
N ARG A 298 -5.68 -1.87 -4.89
CA ARG A 298 -6.37 -2.67 -5.90
C ARG A 298 -6.34 -2.08 -7.30
N GLY A 299 -5.67 -0.95 -7.50
CA GLY A 299 -5.70 -0.21 -8.76
C GLY A 299 -6.81 0.83 -8.82
N GLY A 300 -7.43 1.15 -7.68
CA GLY A 300 -8.26 2.35 -7.53
C GLY A 300 -7.45 3.63 -7.76
N GLU A 301 -8.16 4.76 -7.73
CA GLU A 301 -7.55 6.06 -8.00
C GLU A 301 -6.56 6.44 -6.90
N SER A 302 -5.35 6.85 -7.29
CA SER A 302 -4.31 7.19 -6.32
C SER A 302 -4.66 8.45 -5.53
N LEU A 303 -4.13 8.57 -4.31
CA LEU A 303 -4.22 9.81 -3.52
C LEU A 303 -3.81 11.05 -4.33
N TRP A 304 -2.78 10.91 -5.16
CA TRP A 304 -2.23 11.99 -6.00
C TRP A 304 -3.21 12.43 -7.09
N ASP A 305 -3.82 11.48 -7.79
CA ASP A 305 -4.80 11.76 -8.85
C ASP A 305 -6.06 12.40 -8.26
N ARG A 306 -6.52 11.90 -7.09
CA ARG A 306 -7.64 12.49 -6.35
C ARG A 306 -7.36 13.95 -5.97
N ALA A 307 -6.17 14.24 -5.47
CA ALA A 307 -5.76 15.60 -5.09
C ALA A 307 -5.73 16.54 -6.31
N ILE A 308 -5.18 16.09 -7.43
CA ILE A 308 -5.12 16.87 -8.68
C ILE A 308 -6.53 17.18 -9.17
N ARG A 309 -7.40 16.17 -9.24
CA ARG A 309 -8.79 16.33 -9.69
C ARG A 309 -9.57 17.29 -8.78
N GLN A 310 -9.50 17.10 -7.47
CA GLN A 310 -10.23 17.93 -6.51
C GLN A 310 -9.78 19.39 -6.55
N THR A 311 -8.47 19.63 -6.53
CA THR A 311 -7.92 20.99 -6.61
C THR A 311 -8.32 21.66 -7.92
N THR A 312 -8.22 20.95 -9.05
CA THR A 312 -8.57 21.50 -10.37
C THR A 312 -10.05 21.88 -10.46
N ASN A 313 -10.94 21.05 -9.91
CA ASN A 313 -12.37 21.36 -9.88
C ASN A 313 -12.67 22.57 -8.99
N TRP A 314 -12.05 22.61 -7.80
CA TRP A 314 -12.20 23.74 -6.88
C TRP A 314 -11.69 25.07 -7.46
N GLU A 315 -10.59 25.06 -8.22
CA GLU A 315 -10.10 26.26 -8.92
C GLU A 315 -11.09 26.77 -9.97
N LYS A 316 -11.75 25.86 -10.71
CA LYS A 316 -12.77 26.21 -11.70
C LYS A 316 -14.00 26.83 -11.03
N GLU A 317 -14.47 26.24 -9.95
CA GLU A 317 -15.63 26.76 -9.18
C GLU A 317 -15.36 28.18 -8.66
N ARG A 318 -14.14 28.45 -8.19
CA ARG A 318 -13.75 29.79 -7.73
C ARG A 318 -13.59 30.82 -8.84
N ALA A 319 -13.30 30.41 -10.07
CA ALA A 319 -13.20 31.33 -11.20
C ALA A 319 -14.58 31.83 -11.68
N VAL A 320 -15.66 31.12 -11.32
CA VAL A 320 -17.04 31.45 -11.68
C VAL A 320 -17.73 32.31 -10.62
N ALA A 321 -17.28 32.25 -9.36
CA ALA A 321 -17.82 33.00 -8.22
C ALA A 321 -17.22 34.41 -8.11
#